data_AF-A2R6N4-F1
#
_entry.id   AF-A2R6N4-F1
#
_cell.length_a   1.000
_cell.length_b   1.000
_cell.length_c   1.000
_cell.angle_alpha   90.00
_cell.angle_beta   90.00
_cell.angle_gamma   90.00
#
_symmetry.space_group_name_H-M   'P 1'
#
loop_
_entity.id
_entity.type
_entity.pdbx_description
1 polymer ?
#
loop_
_entity_poly.entity_id
_entity_poly.type
_entity_poly.pdbx_seq_one_letter_code
_entity_poly.pdbx_strand_id
1 'polypeptide(L)'
;MAYPDFHRIDPELEELDASANHGPVFHDTERSPVYEDHSQGLIYPIVAQDDVAALRRYHANPGARVFWEAYENPSCHPFFVAQANSSCETLQDLLQIYLADYLLTAGTGGHAPHGGFPLLSKYLTAQYFIN
;
A
#
# COMPACT_ATOMS: atom_id res chain seq x y z
N MET A 1 9.17 16.20 8.79
CA MET A 1 8.59 15.87 7.48
C MET A 1 8.97 14.45 7.03
N ALA A 2 8.00 13.54 7.09
CA ALA A 2 8.12 12.17 6.55
C ALA A 2 7.70 12.18 5.08
N TYR A 3 8.26 11.33 4.22
CA TYR A 3 7.92 11.27 2.78
C TYR A 3 8.23 12.58 2.01
N PRO A 4 9.49 13.09 2.06
CA PRO A 4 9.85 14.39 1.50
C PRO A 4 9.47 14.55 0.01
N ASP A 5 9.56 13.47 -0.75
CA ASP A 5 9.27 13.45 -2.19
C ASP A 5 7.77 13.51 -2.51
N PHE A 6 6.91 13.25 -1.52
CA PHE A 6 5.46 13.12 -1.68
C PHE A 6 4.67 14.32 -1.16
N HIS A 7 5.34 15.43 -0.85
CA HIS A 7 4.68 16.67 -0.43
C HIS A 7 4.36 17.62 -1.58
N ARG A 8 4.55 17.15 -2.81
CA ARG A 8 4.19 17.85 -4.05
C ARG A 8 3.44 16.87 -4.94
N ILE A 9 2.46 17.38 -5.67
CA ILE A 9 1.77 16.61 -6.70
C ILE A 9 2.80 16.20 -7.76
N ASP A 10 2.74 14.93 -8.17
CA ASP A 10 3.53 14.44 -9.28
C ASP A 10 3.14 15.17 -10.57
N PRO A 11 4.09 15.80 -11.28
CA PRO A 11 3.79 16.56 -12.49
C PRO A 11 3.16 15.69 -13.59
N GLU A 12 3.47 14.39 -13.66
CA GLU A 12 2.84 13.48 -14.62
C GLU A 12 1.36 13.27 -14.27
N LEU A 13 1.00 13.22 -12.98
CA LEU A 13 -0.41 13.19 -12.57
C LEU A 13 -1.11 14.51 -12.90
N GLU A 14 -0.46 15.65 -12.66
CA GLU A 14 -1.00 16.98 -12.99
C GLU A 14 -1.25 17.17 -14.49
N GLU A 15 -0.40 16.59 -15.35
CA GLU A 15 -0.55 16.62 -16.80
C GLU A 15 -1.57 15.60 -17.35
N LEU A 16 -1.66 14.42 -16.75
CA LEU A 16 -2.54 13.33 -17.20
C LEU A 16 -4.03 13.66 -17.03
N ASP A 17 -4.40 14.36 -15.96
CA ASP A 17 -5.76 14.82 -15.77
C ASP A 17 -5.81 16.13 -14.95
N ALA A 18 -5.46 17.24 -15.60
CA ALA A 18 -5.57 18.58 -15.02
C ALA A 18 -6.99 18.94 -14.53
N SER A 19 -8.02 18.13 -14.84
CA SER A 19 -9.39 18.27 -14.34
C SER A 19 -9.71 17.35 -13.16
N ALA A 20 -8.95 16.27 -12.97
CA ALA A 20 -9.06 15.42 -11.81
C ALA A 20 -8.49 16.13 -10.58
N ASN A 21 -9.28 16.13 -9.53
CA ASN A 21 -8.84 16.66 -8.26
C ASN A 21 -7.88 15.65 -7.61
N HIS A 22 -6.58 15.75 -7.95
CA HIS A 22 -5.47 14.98 -7.37
C HIS A 22 -5.16 15.45 -5.94
N GLY A 23 -6.20 15.48 -5.10
CA GLY A 23 -6.08 15.85 -3.70
C GLY A 23 -5.09 14.96 -2.95
N PRO A 24 -4.59 15.42 -1.79
CA PRO A 24 -3.67 14.61 -1.00
C PRO A 24 -4.33 13.30 -0.58
N VAL A 25 -3.53 12.24 -0.54
CA VAL A 25 -3.95 10.92 -0.04
C VAL A 25 -4.30 11.03 1.43
N PHE A 26 -3.44 11.69 2.21
CA PHE A 26 -3.66 12.02 3.61
C PHE A 26 -2.82 13.24 4.02
N HIS A 27 -2.96 13.67 5.27
CA HIS A 27 -2.06 14.67 5.87
C HIS A 27 -1.17 13.99 6.92
N ASP A 28 0.12 14.29 6.90
CA ASP A 28 1.09 13.74 7.84
C ASP A 28 0.88 14.24 9.28
N THR A 29 1.79 13.87 10.19
CA THR A 29 1.73 14.29 11.60
C THR A 29 1.88 15.80 11.81
N GLU A 30 2.52 16.50 10.87
CA GLU A 30 2.68 17.96 10.84
C GLU A 30 1.48 18.64 10.16
N ARG A 31 0.48 17.87 9.73
CA ARG A 31 -0.68 18.30 8.91
C ARG A 31 -0.29 18.78 7.52
N SER A 32 0.88 18.38 7.03
CA SER A 32 1.31 18.64 5.66
C SER A 32 0.63 17.65 4.71
N PRO A 33 0.14 18.10 3.54
CA PRO A 33 -0.48 17.21 2.56
C PRO A 33 0.55 16.23 1.99
N VAL A 34 0.17 14.96 1.88
CA VAL A 34 0.96 13.89 1.26
C VAL A 34 0.19 13.38 0.05
N TYR A 35 0.82 13.40 -1.11
CA TYR A 35 0.26 13.03 -2.41
C TYR A 35 0.78 11.67 -2.85
N GLU A 36 0.06 11.08 -3.79
CA GLU A 36 0.51 9.88 -4.49
C GLU A 36 1.33 10.28 -5.72
N ASP A 37 2.20 9.38 -6.18
CA ASP A 37 2.85 9.48 -7.48
C ASP A 37 2.10 8.70 -8.58
N HIS A 38 2.44 8.90 -9.83
CA HIS A 38 1.76 8.21 -10.95
C HIS A 38 1.89 6.67 -10.92
N SER A 39 2.86 6.16 -10.14
CA SER A 39 3.21 4.74 -10.00
C SER A 39 2.73 4.14 -8.66
N GLN A 40 1.92 4.84 -7.87
CA GLN A 40 1.53 4.48 -6.50
C GLN A 40 2.73 4.14 -5.59
N GLY A 41 3.80 4.93 -5.68
CA GLY A 41 5.04 4.72 -4.95
C GLY A 41 5.01 5.13 -3.47
N LEU A 42 3.96 5.81 -2.99
CA LEU A 42 3.90 6.25 -1.58
C LEU A 42 3.82 5.08 -0.59
N ILE A 43 3.23 3.94 -0.99
CA ILE A 43 3.09 2.77 -0.10
C ILE A 43 4.44 2.19 0.34
N TYR A 44 5.48 2.31 -0.49
CA TYR A 44 6.82 1.77 -0.20
C TYR A 44 7.47 2.41 1.01
N PRO A 45 7.68 3.74 1.04
CA PRO A 45 8.31 4.39 2.19
C PRO A 45 7.43 4.32 3.43
N ILE A 46 6.09 4.22 3.32
CA ILE A 46 5.20 3.99 4.47
C ILE A 46 5.54 2.66 5.14
N VAL A 47 5.58 1.59 4.35
CA VAL A 47 5.84 0.23 4.84
C VAL A 47 7.29 0.09 5.31
N ALA A 48 8.25 0.66 4.60
CA ALA A 48 9.67 0.59 4.96
C ALA A 48 10.00 1.34 6.27
N GLN A 49 9.20 2.35 6.64
CA GLN A 49 9.36 3.09 7.89
C GLN A 49 8.57 2.49 9.07
N ASP A 50 7.86 1.38 8.85
CA ASP A 50 6.94 0.78 9.84
C ASP A 50 5.86 1.77 10.34
N ASP A 51 5.44 2.72 9.49
CA ASP A 51 4.44 3.73 9.87
C ASP A 51 3.02 3.17 9.68
N VAL A 52 2.60 2.37 10.66
CA VAL A 52 1.27 1.76 10.71
C VAL A 52 0.15 2.82 10.69
N ALA A 53 0.40 3.99 11.29
CA ALA A 53 -0.60 5.04 11.33
C ALA A 53 -0.80 5.68 9.95
N ALA A 54 0.28 5.90 9.19
CA ALA A 54 0.20 6.34 7.80
C ALA A 54 -0.42 5.24 6.91
N LEU A 55 -0.05 3.96 7.10
CA LEU A 55 -0.63 2.83 6.36
C LEU A 55 -2.16 2.77 6.46
N ARG A 56 -2.71 2.95 7.67
CA ARG A 56 -4.16 2.97 7.88
C ARG A 56 -4.84 4.18 7.21
N ARG A 57 -4.22 5.36 7.28
CA ARG A 57 -4.74 6.57 6.61
C ARG A 57 -4.72 6.42 5.10
N TYR A 58 -3.65 5.83 4.58
CA TYR A 58 -3.48 5.51 3.18
C TYR A 58 -4.58 4.54 2.71
N HIS A 59 -4.81 3.43 3.42
CA HIS A 59 -5.88 2.47 3.09
C HIS A 59 -7.29 3.07 3.16
N ALA A 60 -7.51 4.04 4.06
CA ALA A 60 -8.81 4.72 4.17
C ALA A 60 -9.12 5.63 2.97
N ASN A 61 -8.13 5.97 2.14
CA ASN A 61 -8.35 6.78 0.95
C ASN A 61 -8.85 5.88 -0.21
N PRO A 62 -10.04 6.15 -0.80
CA PRO A 62 -10.62 5.30 -1.85
C PRO A 62 -9.84 5.33 -3.18
N GLY A 63 -9.01 6.34 -3.41
CA GLY A 63 -8.13 6.44 -4.58
C GLY A 63 -6.80 5.71 -4.40
N ALA A 64 -6.44 5.37 -3.16
CA ALA A 64 -5.22 4.64 -2.85
C ALA A 64 -5.49 3.14 -2.79
N ARG A 65 -4.51 2.34 -3.19
CA ARG A 65 -4.56 0.88 -3.09
C ARG A 65 -3.31 0.39 -2.40
N VAL A 66 -3.48 -0.39 -1.34
CA VAL A 66 -2.36 -1.04 -0.64
C VAL A 66 -1.84 -2.21 -1.47
N PHE A 67 -2.73 -2.94 -2.14
CA PHE A 67 -2.36 -4.04 -3.02
C PHE A 67 -2.75 -3.72 -4.45
N TRP A 68 -1.75 -3.59 -5.33
CA TRP A 68 -1.95 -3.43 -6.76
C TRP A 68 -1.71 -4.76 -7.49
N GLU A 69 -2.59 -5.11 -8.43
CA GLU A 69 -2.44 -6.27 -9.31
C GLU A 69 -1.21 -6.22 -10.23
N ALA A 70 -0.65 -5.02 -10.47
CA ALA A 70 0.40 -4.78 -11.46
C ALA A 70 1.77 -4.45 -10.83
N TYR A 71 2.10 -5.03 -9.67
CA TYR A 71 3.48 -4.93 -9.18
C TYR A 71 4.44 -5.53 -10.22
N GLU A 72 5.12 -4.69 -10.99
CA GLU A 72 6.08 -5.13 -12.02
C GLU A 72 7.19 -6.01 -11.41
N ASN A 73 7.56 -5.72 -10.17
CA ASN A 73 8.53 -6.47 -9.41
C ASN A 73 7.89 -7.08 -8.14
N PRO A 74 7.90 -8.41 -7.97
CA PRO A 74 7.40 -9.04 -6.75
C PRO A 74 8.10 -8.55 -5.48
N SER A 75 9.39 -8.18 -5.50
CA SER A 75 10.09 -7.67 -4.31
C SER A 75 9.54 -6.33 -3.82
N CYS A 76 8.76 -5.66 -4.66
CA CYS A 76 8.08 -4.42 -4.37
C CYS A 76 6.69 -4.66 -3.72
N HIS A 77 6.28 -5.92 -3.52
CA HIS A 77 5.04 -6.15 -2.79
C HIS A 77 5.17 -5.68 -1.32
N PRO A 78 4.15 -5.02 -0.75
CA PRO A 78 4.18 -4.51 0.63
C PRO A 78 4.61 -5.55 1.67
N PHE A 79 4.14 -6.80 1.54
CA PHE A 79 4.58 -7.88 2.43
C PHE A 79 6.09 -8.17 2.35
N PHE A 80 6.75 -8.03 1.19
CA PHE A 80 8.19 -8.32 1.06
C PHE A 80 8.98 -7.18 1.68
N VAL A 81 8.53 -5.95 1.47
CA VAL A 81 9.12 -4.76 2.07
C VAL A 81 9.00 -4.82 3.60
N ALA A 82 7.83 -5.14 4.14
CA ALA A 82 7.62 -5.26 5.58
C ALA A 82 8.45 -6.40 6.20
N GLN A 83 8.54 -7.55 5.50
CA GLN A 83 9.37 -8.67 5.93
C GLN A 83 10.86 -8.32 5.93
N ALA A 84 11.36 -7.65 4.89
CA ALA A 84 12.76 -7.23 4.81
C ALA A 84 13.16 -6.28 5.93
N ASN A 85 12.23 -5.44 6.39
CA ASN A 85 12.43 -4.50 7.50
C ASN A 85 12.11 -5.10 8.88
N SER A 86 11.72 -6.40 8.95
CA SER A 86 11.34 -7.09 10.19
C SER A 86 10.22 -6.39 10.98
N SER A 87 9.32 -5.72 10.27
CA SER A 87 8.24 -4.90 10.83
C SER A 87 7.01 -5.76 11.16
N CYS A 88 6.99 -6.39 12.33
CA CYS A 88 5.91 -7.28 12.75
C CYS A 88 4.54 -6.57 12.81
N GLU A 89 4.48 -5.33 13.28
CA GLU A 89 3.22 -4.57 13.37
C GLU A 89 2.67 -4.23 11.99
N THR A 90 3.51 -3.67 11.09
CA THR A 90 3.11 -3.44 9.70
C THR A 90 2.70 -4.72 8.98
N LEU A 91 3.39 -5.85 9.20
CA LEU A 91 2.97 -7.14 8.64
C LEU A 91 1.58 -7.56 9.11
N GLN A 92 1.28 -7.38 10.40
CA GLN A 92 -0.02 -7.71 10.96
C GLN A 92 -1.13 -6.82 10.38
N ASP A 93 -0.89 -5.52 10.24
CA ASP A 93 -1.84 -4.57 9.64
C ASP A 93 -2.05 -4.87 8.14
N LEU A 94 -0.98 -5.16 7.39
CA LEU A 94 -1.09 -5.56 5.98
C LEU A 94 -1.93 -6.84 5.81
N LEU A 95 -1.79 -7.81 6.71
CA LEU A 95 -2.63 -9.02 6.69
C LEU A 95 -4.11 -8.68 6.96
N GLN A 96 -4.40 -7.79 7.89
CA GLN A 96 -5.77 -7.36 8.18
C GLN A 96 -6.39 -6.63 6.99
N ILE A 97 -5.64 -5.71 6.37
CA ILE A 97 -6.07 -4.99 5.16
C ILE A 97 -6.35 -5.99 4.03
N TYR A 98 -5.43 -6.92 3.79
CA TYR A 98 -5.59 -7.93 2.73
C TYR A 98 -6.86 -8.77 2.94
N LEU A 99 -7.11 -9.21 4.17
CA LEU A 99 -8.30 -9.99 4.50
C LEU A 99 -9.59 -9.17 4.32
N ALA A 100 -9.58 -7.90 4.73
CA ALA A 100 -10.73 -7.01 4.56
C ALA A 100 -11.07 -6.79 3.08
N ASP A 101 -10.06 -6.47 2.26
CA ASP A 101 -10.23 -6.26 0.82
C ASP A 101 -10.64 -7.55 0.10
N TYR A 102 -10.08 -8.70 0.51
CA TYR A 102 -10.47 -10.00 -0.01
C TYR A 102 -11.93 -10.35 0.32
N LEU A 103 -12.38 -10.10 1.54
CA LEU A 103 -13.77 -10.37 1.94
C LEU A 103 -14.75 -9.43 1.21
N LEU A 104 -14.37 -8.17 1.00
CA LEU A 104 -15.16 -7.20 0.23
C LEU A 104 -15.34 -7.64 -1.24
N THR A 105 -14.26 -8.12 -1.88
CA THR A 105 -14.29 -8.59 -3.26
C THR A 105 -15.01 -9.95 -3.39
N ALA A 106 -14.78 -10.88 -2.46
CA ALA A 106 -15.45 -12.18 -2.44
C ALA A 106 -16.97 -12.09 -2.22
N GLY A 107 -17.44 -11.12 -1.42
CA GLY A 107 -18.86 -10.90 -1.16
C GLY A 107 -19.63 -10.27 -2.32
N THR A 108 -18.95 -9.64 -3.28
CA THR A 108 -19.56 -8.90 -4.39
C THR A 108 -19.62 -9.69 -5.71
N GLY A 109 -19.20 -10.96 -5.73
CA GLY A 109 -19.13 -11.78 -6.96
C GLY A 109 -18.11 -11.27 -7.98
N GLY A 110 -17.33 -10.25 -7.63
CA GLY A 110 -16.21 -9.74 -8.40
C GLY A 110 -15.03 -10.68 -8.26
N HIS A 111 -14.26 -10.84 -9.33
CA HIS A 111 -12.94 -11.46 -9.34
C HIS A 111 -12.18 -11.03 -8.06
N ALA A 112 -11.85 -11.98 -7.18
CA ALA A 112 -10.85 -11.74 -6.13
C ALA A 112 -9.60 -11.14 -6.79
N PRO A 113 -8.79 -10.29 -6.14
CA PRO A 113 -7.55 -9.81 -6.74
C PRO A 113 -6.69 -11.03 -7.11
N HIS A 114 -6.65 -11.37 -8.40
CA HIS A 114 -6.03 -12.58 -8.94
C HIS A 114 -4.53 -12.37 -8.94
N GLY A 115 -3.95 -12.54 -7.75
CA GLY A 115 -2.53 -12.36 -7.47
C GLY A 115 -2.18 -12.58 -6.01
N GLY A 116 -3.14 -12.39 -5.10
CA GLY A 116 -2.90 -12.48 -3.65
C GLY A 116 -2.83 -13.90 -3.08
N PHE A 117 -3.60 -14.85 -3.63
CA PHE A 117 -3.65 -16.24 -3.15
C PHE A 117 -2.30 -16.99 -3.19
N PRO A 118 -1.54 -16.97 -4.31
CA PRO A 118 -0.24 -17.65 -4.34
C PRO A 118 0.83 -16.93 -3.51
N LEU A 119 0.69 -15.63 -3.25
CA LEU A 119 1.63 -14.88 -2.39
C LEU A 119 1.35 -15.13 -0.92
N LEU A 120 0.10 -15.04 -0.45
CA LEU A 120 -0.25 -15.34 0.94
C LEU A 120 0.08 -16.80 1.32
N SER A 121 -0.12 -17.74 0.39
CA SER A 121 0.29 -19.13 0.56
C SER A 121 1.81 -19.27 0.68
N LYS A 122 2.59 -18.56 -0.14
CA LYS A 122 4.07 -18.52 -0.01
C LYS A 122 4.53 -17.87 1.30
N TYR A 123 3.86 -16.82 1.77
CA TYR A 123 4.13 -16.17 3.06
C TYR A 123 3.86 -17.09 4.25
N LEU A 124 2.69 -17.74 4.28
CA LEU A 124 2.34 -18.69 5.33
C LEU A 124 3.26 -19.93 5.31
N THR A 125 3.78 -20.32 4.14
CA THR A 125 4.76 -21.41 4.02
C THR A 125 6.16 -20.96 4.47
N ALA A 126 6.55 -19.70 4.23
CA ALA A 126 7.82 -19.13 4.68
C ALA A 126 7.88 -18.95 6.21
N GLN A 127 6.73 -18.78 6.88
CA GLN A 127 6.63 -18.75 8.34
C GLN A 127 7.11 -20.06 9.00
N TYR A 128 7.16 -21.19 8.27
CA TYR A 128 7.70 -22.47 8.76
C TYR A 128 9.24 -22.59 8.65
N PHE A 129 9.95 -21.60 8.09
CA PHE A 129 11.41 -21.59 7.98
C PHE A 129 12.12 -20.72 9.02
N ILE A 130 11.39 -20.17 9.99
CA ILE A 130 11.95 -19.55 11.19
C ILE A 130 11.65 -20.48 12.37
N ASN A 131 12.45 -21.55 12.50
CA ASN A 131 12.72 -22.26 13.76
C ASN A 131 14.24 -22.27 13.97
#